data_AF-A0A1G5GPF4-F1
#
_entry.id   AF-A0A1G5GPF4-F1
#
_cell.length_a   1.000
_cell.length_b   1.000
_cell.length_c   1.000
_cell.angle_alpha   90.00
_cell.angle_beta   90.00
_cell.angle_gamma   90.00
#
_symmetry.space_group_name_H-M   'P 1'
#
loop_
_entity.id
_entity.type
_entity.pdbx_description
1 polymer ?
#
loop_
_entity_poly.entity_id
_entity_poly.type
_entity_poly.pdbx_seq_one_letter_code
_entity_poly.pdbx_strand_id
1 'polypeptide(L)'
;MDPLKERHMTPRRQHWKIGEVAEQLGTTTRTLRFYEEQGLLRPARTDRGTRLYSDRDRQRARLILELAGLGISLEEIRALVAAREASGTGDEAGHKVHDLLGRLHGEAAALKARCEALMGEIEAADRLVRRCYDCPRPPTATGCPECPARKGQEDAELLKLVWQEQADP
;
A
#
# COMPACT_ATOMS: atom_id res chain seq x y z
N MET A 1 60.20 10.74 -4.88
CA MET A 1 58.89 11.25 -4.45
C MET A 1 58.11 11.60 -5.71
N ASP A 2 57.18 10.75 -6.09
CA ASP A 2 56.18 11.04 -7.13
C ASP A 2 54.81 10.80 -6.47
N PRO A 3 54.12 11.87 -6.03
CA PRO A 3 52.89 11.74 -5.27
C PRO A 3 51.71 11.56 -6.25
N LEU A 4 50.99 10.46 -6.09
CA LEU A 4 49.55 10.39 -6.32
C LEU A 4 49.05 10.75 -7.72
N LYS A 5 49.26 9.85 -8.69
CA LYS A 5 48.26 9.66 -9.76
C LYS A 5 47.01 9.02 -9.16
N GLU A 6 46.18 9.84 -8.53
CA GLU A 6 44.81 9.51 -8.17
C GLU A 6 44.05 9.12 -9.43
N ARG A 7 43.81 7.81 -9.57
CA ARG A 7 42.93 7.25 -10.60
C ARG A 7 41.51 7.68 -10.25
N HIS A 8 41.06 8.80 -10.80
CA HIS A 8 39.66 9.19 -10.81
C HIS A 8 38.87 8.12 -11.58
N MET A 9 38.40 7.10 -10.87
CA MET A 9 37.56 6.04 -11.42
C MET A 9 36.15 6.60 -11.54
N THR A 10 35.80 7.11 -12.72
CA THR A 10 34.42 7.49 -13.05
C THR A 10 33.53 6.27 -12.82
N PRO A 11 32.44 6.36 -12.03
CA PRO A 11 31.61 5.19 -11.75
C PRO A 11 31.03 4.68 -13.06
N ARG A 12 31.28 3.40 -13.39
CA ARG A 12 30.61 2.74 -14.53
C ARG A 12 29.10 2.87 -14.29
N ARG A 13 28.38 3.52 -15.20
CA ARG A 13 26.91 3.56 -15.15
C ARG A 13 26.40 2.12 -15.22
N GLN A 14 26.06 1.56 -14.07
CA GLN A 14 25.57 0.21 -13.97
C GLN A 14 24.18 0.16 -14.59
N HIS A 15 23.98 -0.79 -15.50
CA HIS A 15 22.71 -1.05 -16.14
C HIS A 15 22.32 -2.49 -15.80
N TRP A 16 21.03 -2.72 -15.57
CA TRP A 16 20.48 -4.01 -15.21
C TRP A 16 19.52 -4.51 -16.27
N LYS A 17 19.52 -5.82 -16.52
CA LYS A 17 18.50 -6.48 -17.33
C LYS A 17 17.20 -6.59 -16.54
N ILE A 18 16.08 -6.73 -17.25
CA ILE A 18 14.76 -6.82 -16.63
C ILE A 18 14.64 -7.92 -15.57
N GLY A 19 15.30 -9.07 -15.76
CA GLY A 19 15.30 -10.16 -14.80
C GLY A 19 15.97 -9.78 -13.48
N GLU A 20 17.15 -9.16 -13.55
CA GLU A 20 17.89 -8.68 -12.38
C GLU A 20 17.09 -7.63 -11.60
N VAL A 21 16.40 -6.73 -12.31
CA VAL A 21 15.54 -5.73 -11.67
C VAL A 21 14.33 -6.38 -11.00
N ALA A 22 13.69 -7.35 -11.66
CA ALA A 22 12.53 -8.04 -11.09
C ALA A 22 12.90 -8.77 -9.80
N GLU A 23 14.00 -9.51 -9.81
CA GLU A 23 14.52 -10.23 -8.64
C GLU A 23 14.83 -9.27 -7.48
N GLN A 24 15.57 -8.19 -7.74
CA GLN A 24 15.94 -7.20 -6.72
C GLN A 24 14.76 -6.45 -6.11
N LEU A 25 13.67 -6.30 -6.87
CA LEU A 25 12.46 -5.61 -6.42
C LEU A 25 11.37 -6.58 -5.94
N GLY A 26 11.63 -7.89 -5.89
CA GLY A 26 10.64 -8.89 -5.48
C GLY A 26 9.40 -8.90 -6.37
N THR A 27 9.55 -8.61 -7.67
CA THR A 27 8.45 -8.55 -8.63
C THR A 27 8.72 -9.44 -9.84
N THR A 28 7.77 -9.49 -10.78
CA THR A 28 7.93 -10.27 -12.00
C THR A 28 8.40 -9.41 -13.17
N THR A 29 9.10 -10.02 -14.13
CA THR A 29 9.41 -9.33 -15.40
C THR A 29 8.14 -8.94 -16.15
N ARG A 30 7.02 -9.64 -15.93
CA ARG A 30 5.71 -9.31 -16.50
C ARG A 30 5.21 -7.98 -15.93
N THR A 31 5.31 -7.77 -14.62
CA THR A 31 4.95 -6.51 -13.95
C THR A 31 5.77 -5.34 -14.49
N LEU A 32 7.08 -5.51 -14.63
CA LEU A 32 7.96 -4.46 -15.16
C LEU A 32 7.67 -4.11 -16.62
N ARG A 33 7.34 -5.11 -17.46
CA ARG A 33 6.88 -4.88 -18.85
C ARG A 33 5.55 -4.15 -18.89
N PHE A 34 4.62 -4.56 -18.04
CA PHE A 34 3.34 -3.90 -17.91
C PHE A 34 3.52 -2.42 -17.53
N TYR A 35 4.39 -2.07 -16.58
CA TYR A 35 4.67 -0.67 -16.26
C TYR A 35 5.37 0.11 -17.39
N GLU A 36 6.19 -0.55 -18.20
CA GLU A 36 6.72 0.05 -19.44
C GLU A 36 5.62 0.29 -20.48
N GLU A 37 4.72 -0.67 -20.70
CA GLU A 37 3.55 -0.55 -21.59
C GLU A 37 2.60 0.56 -21.13
N GLN A 38 2.48 0.72 -19.82
CA GLN A 38 1.78 1.85 -19.19
C GLN A 38 2.62 3.14 -19.21
N GLY A 39 3.78 3.21 -19.86
CA GLY A 39 4.58 4.42 -19.99
C GLY A 39 5.20 4.94 -18.68
N LEU A 40 5.11 4.19 -17.58
CA LEU A 40 5.64 4.54 -16.27
C LEU A 40 7.16 4.30 -16.20
N LEU A 41 7.65 3.32 -16.96
CA LEU A 41 9.08 3.02 -17.12
C LEU A 41 9.50 3.20 -18.57
N ARG A 42 10.70 3.73 -18.79
CA ARG A 42 11.28 3.93 -20.13
C ARG A 42 12.75 3.50 -20.15
N PRO A 43 13.04 2.21 -19.94
CA PRO A 43 14.42 1.71 -19.95
C PRO A 43 15.04 1.87 -21.34
N ALA A 44 16.36 2.03 -21.38
CA ALA A 44 17.11 2.01 -22.63
C ALA A 44 17.06 0.61 -23.27
N ARG A 45 17.37 0.53 -24.57
CA ARG A 45 17.49 -0.75 -25.28
C ARG A 45 18.86 -0.85 -25.95
N THR A 46 19.45 -2.03 -25.92
CA THR A 46 20.62 -2.37 -26.77
C THR A 46 20.18 -2.50 -28.23
N ASP A 47 21.13 -2.49 -29.16
CA ASP A 47 20.89 -2.78 -30.59
C ASP A 47 20.18 -4.12 -30.83
N ARG A 48 20.41 -5.11 -29.96
CA ARG A 48 19.75 -6.43 -29.98
C ARG A 48 18.38 -6.45 -29.29
N GLY A 49 17.81 -5.30 -28.93
CA GLY A 49 16.49 -5.17 -28.30
C GLY A 49 16.40 -5.51 -26.81
N THR A 50 17.52 -5.78 -26.13
CA THR A 50 17.53 -6.06 -24.68
C THR A 50 17.30 -4.79 -23.87
N ARG A 51 16.38 -4.82 -22.90
CA ARG A 51 16.11 -3.72 -21.97
C ARG A 51 17.25 -3.55 -20.97
N LEU A 52 17.70 -2.31 -20.81
CA LEU A 52 18.70 -1.88 -19.86
C LEU A 52 18.09 -0.80 -18.95
N TYR A 53 17.89 -1.17 -17.69
CA TYR A 53 17.39 -0.29 -16.65
C TYR A 53 18.56 0.43 -16.02
N SER A 54 18.46 1.76 -15.93
CA SER A 54 19.38 2.58 -15.15
C SER A 54 19.01 2.53 -13.66
N ASP A 55 19.86 3.13 -12.82
CA ASP A 55 19.56 3.26 -11.39
C ASP A 55 18.29 4.10 -11.16
N ARG A 56 18.08 5.14 -11.98
CA ARG A 56 16.86 5.96 -11.96
C ARG A 56 15.62 5.13 -12.30
N ASP A 57 15.70 4.23 -13.28
CA ASP A 57 14.58 3.36 -13.64
C ASP A 57 14.25 2.39 -12.51
N ARG A 58 15.26 1.87 -11.80
CA ARG A 58 15.07 1.00 -10.64
C ARG A 58 14.41 1.72 -9.46
N GLN A 59 14.89 2.92 -9.12
CA GLN A 59 14.29 3.75 -8.08
C GLN A 59 12.83 4.07 -8.42
N ARG A 60 12.55 4.41 -9.68
CA ARG A 60 11.18 4.64 -10.15
C ARG A 60 10.32 3.38 -10.06
N ALA A 61 10.83 2.23 -10.50
CA ALA A 61 10.09 0.96 -10.42
C ALA A 61 9.76 0.58 -8.98
N ARG A 62 10.70 0.77 -8.04
CA ARG A 62 10.45 0.57 -6.61
C ARG A 62 9.30 1.45 -6.11
N LEU A 63 9.35 2.75 -6.40
CA LEU A 63 8.31 3.68 -5.97
C LEU A 63 6.93 3.32 -6.55
N ILE A 64 6.86 2.94 -7.83
CA ILE A 64 5.60 2.50 -8.46
C ILE A 64 5.03 1.26 -7.72
N LEU A 65 5.88 0.28 -7.39
CA LEU A 65 5.47 -0.93 -6.67
C LEU A 65 4.96 -0.61 -5.27
N GLU A 66 5.65 0.27 -4.53
CA GLU A 66 5.24 0.69 -3.19
C GLU A 66 3.88 1.41 -3.22
N LEU A 67 3.71 2.39 -4.12
CA LEU A 67 2.46 3.12 -4.26
C LEU A 67 1.30 2.21 -4.69
N ALA A 68 1.54 1.32 -5.67
CA ALA A 68 0.54 0.35 -6.10
C ALA A 68 0.17 -0.65 -4.99
N GLY A 69 1.14 -1.04 -4.15
CA GLY A 69 0.91 -1.89 -2.98
C GLY A 69 0.06 -1.23 -1.89
N LEU A 70 0.05 0.11 -1.82
CA LEU A 70 -0.85 0.89 -0.97
C LEU A 70 -2.26 1.08 -1.57
N GLY A 71 -2.52 0.51 -2.75
CA GLY A 71 -3.80 0.63 -3.44
C GLY A 71 -3.95 1.90 -4.28
N ILE A 72 -2.89 2.69 -4.44
CA ILE A 72 -2.89 3.87 -5.30
C ILE A 72 -2.99 3.43 -6.76
N SER A 73 -3.88 4.05 -7.52
CA SER A 73 -4.11 3.64 -8.89
C SER A 73 -2.91 3.96 -9.78
N LEU A 74 -2.73 3.16 -10.84
CA LEU A 74 -1.67 3.43 -11.82
C LEU A 74 -1.90 4.74 -12.59
N GLU A 75 -3.14 5.22 -12.64
CA GLU A 75 -3.48 6.52 -13.22
C GLU A 75 -2.90 7.67 -12.37
N GLU A 76 -3.05 7.60 -11.06
CA GLU A 76 -2.48 8.60 -10.15
C GLU A 76 -0.96 8.55 -10.13
N ILE A 77 -0.38 7.34 -10.13
CA ILE A 77 1.07 7.16 -10.22
C ILE A 77 1.59 7.74 -11.53
N ARG A 78 0.86 7.56 -12.64
CA ARG A 78 1.19 8.18 -13.93
C ARG A 78 1.13 9.70 -13.86
N ALA A 79 0.12 10.27 -13.22
CA ALA A 79 0.05 11.72 -13.03
C ALA A 79 1.28 12.24 -12.27
N LEU A 80 1.75 11.51 -11.25
CA LEU A 80 2.95 11.85 -10.50
C LEU A 80 4.21 11.82 -11.38
N VAL A 81 4.37 10.76 -12.19
CA VAL A 81 5.52 10.61 -13.10
C VAL A 81 5.48 11.65 -14.23
N ALA A 82 4.30 11.96 -14.76
CA ALA A 82 4.09 12.90 -15.84
C ALA A 82 4.13 14.37 -15.41
N ALA A 83 3.99 14.67 -14.11
CA ALA A 83 3.96 16.04 -13.59
C ALA A 83 5.17 16.88 -14.01
N ARG A 84 6.35 16.26 -14.16
CA ARG A 84 7.54 16.94 -14.69
C ARG A 84 7.51 17.12 -16.20
N GLU A 85 7.03 16.12 -16.94
CA GLU A 85 6.93 16.17 -18.42
C GLU A 85 5.90 17.21 -18.88
N ALA A 86 4.85 17.43 -18.08
CA ALA A 86 3.76 18.34 -18.35
C ALA A 86 3.98 19.78 -17.84
N SER A 87 5.19 20.14 -17.42
CA SER A 87 5.48 21.45 -16.81
C SER A 87 6.67 22.12 -17.49
N GLY A 88 6.58 23.43 -17.70
CA GLY A 88 7.65 24.23 -18.33
C GLY A 88 8.80 24.53 -17.38
N THR A 89 8.52 24.57 -16.08
CA THR A 89 9.50 24.86 -15.04
C THR A 89 9.51 23.82 -13.92
N GLY A 90 10.54 23.86 -13.08
CA GLY A 90 10.58 23.03 -11.87
C GLY A 90 9.57 23.45 -10.81
N ASP A 91 9.25 24.74 -10.74
CA ASP A 91 8.26 25.28 -9.81
C ASP A 91 6.84 24.76 -10.13
N GLU A 92 6.45 24.81 -11.41
CA GLU A 92 5.16 24.25 -11.87
C GLU A 92 5.05 22.74 -11.62
N ALA A 93 6.13 21.99 -11.88
CA ALA A 93 6.17 20.57 -11.58
C ALA A 93 6.06 20.31 -10.07
N GLY A 94 6.73 21.14 -9.26
CA GLY A 94 6.70 21.07 -7.80
C GLY A 94 5.29 21.24 -7.24
N HIS A 95 4.55 22.27 -7.69
CA HIS A 95 3.17 22.50 -7.27
C HIS A 95 2.25 21.33 -7.63
N LYS A 96 2.29 20.83 -8.88
CA LYS A 96 1.46 19.68 -9.29
C LYS A 96 1.76 18.42 -8.48
N VAL A 97 3.04 18.16 -8.19
CA VAL A 97 3.44 17.04 -7.34
C VAL A 97 2.97 17.26 -5.90
N HIS A 98 3.07 18.47 -5.37
CA HIS A 98 2.61 18.80 -4.02
C HIS A 98 1.11 18.55 -3.85
N ASP A 99 0.28 19.02 -4.79
CA ASP A 99 -1.17 18.84 -4.75
C ASP A 99 -1.55 17.35 -4.77
N LEU A 100 -0.89 16.58 -5.65
CA LEU A 100 -1.08 15.14 -5.74
C LEU A 100 -0.67 14.41 -4.45
N LEU A 101 0.49 14.76 -3.89
CA LEU A 101 0.98 14.19 -2.64
C LEU A 101 0.05 14.53 -1.47
N GLY A 102 -0.49 15.76 -1.42
CA GLY A 102 -1.46 16.17 -0.41
C GLY A 102 -2.74 15.33 -0.46
N ARG A 103 -3.24 15.07 -1.66
CA ARG A 103 -4.43 14.23 -1.87
C ARG A 103 -4.18 12.77 -1.47
N LEU A 104 -3.07 12.16 -1.94
CA LEU A 104 -2.69 10.80 -1.56
C LEU A 104 -2.49 10.66 -0.05
N HIS A 105 -1.89 11.67 0.59
CA HIS A 105 -1.72 11.71 2.04
C HIS A 105 -3.07 11.75 2.76
N GLY A 106 -4.01 12.57 2.30
CA GLY A 106 -5.36 12.64 2.85
C GLY A 106 -6.13 11.32 2.72
N GLU A 107 -6.08 10.67 1.56
CA GLU A 107 -6.69 9.37 1.33
C GLU A 107 -6.11 8.28 2.23
N ALA A 108 -4.78 8.23 2.35
CA ALA A 108 -4.09 7.29 3.25
C ALA A 108 -4.44 7.53 4.72
N ALA A 109 -4.52 8.78 5.16
CA ALA A 109 -4.92 9.14 6.52
C ALA A 109 -6.37 8.72 6.81
N ALA A 110 -7.29 8.93 5.86
CA ALA A 110 -8.67 8.49 5.97
C ALA A 110 -8.80 6.97 6.05
N LEU A 111 -8.03 6.22 5.23
CA LEU A 111 -8.00 4.77 5.30
C LEU A 111 -7.47 4.27 6.65
N LYS A 112 -6.38 4.85 7.15
CA LYS A 112 -5.81 4.53 8.47
C LYS A 112 -6.83 4.75 9.59
N ALA A 113 -7.53 5.89 9.60
CA ALA A 113 -8.55 6.18 10.61
C ALA A 113 -9.70 5.16 10.58
N ARG A 114 -10.13 4.71 9.40
CA ARG A 114 -11.14 3.65 9.26
C ARG A 114 -10.64 2.30 9.79
N CYS A 115 -9.39 1.93 9.49
CA CYS A 115 -8.80 0.71 10.03
C CYS A 115 -8.74 0.76 11.57
N GLU A 116 -8.33 1.91 12.14
CA GLU A 116 -8.28 2.11 13.60
C GLU A 116 -9.66 2.00 14.25
N ALA A 117 -10.70 2.58 13.65
CA ALA A 117 -12.07 2.44 14.12
C ALA A 117 -12.55 0.98 14.10
N LEU A 118 -12.35 0.28 12.98
CA LEU A 118 -12.77 -1.12 12.83
C LEU A 118 -12.01 -2.05 13.79
N MET A 119 -10.71 -1.84 13.99
CA MET A 119 -9.94 -2.57 15.00
C MET A 119 -10.53 -2.35 16.40
N GLY A 120 -10.92 -1.11 16.74
CA GLY A 120 -11.60 -0.81 18.01
C GLY A 120 -12.93 -1.53 18.19
N GLU A 121 -13.74 -1.63 17.13
CA GLU A 121 -15.00 -2.39 17.13
C GLU A 121 -14.76 -3.90 17.34
N ILE A 122 -13.77 -4.46 16.63
CA ILE A 122 -13.38 -5.87 16.77
C ILE A 122 -12.95 -6.17 18.21
N GLU A 123 -12.10 -5.32 18.80
CA GLU A 123 -11.65 -5.49 20.18
C GLU A 123 -12.80 -5.37 21.19
N ALA A 124 -13.77 -4.48 20.95
CA ALA A 124 -14.95 -4.36 21.80
C ALA A 124 -15.81 -5.63 21.75
N ALA A 125 -16.03 -6.18 20.56
CA ALA A 125 -16.75 -7.43 20.38
C ALA A 125 -16.01 -8.61 21.04
N ASP A 126 -14.70 -8.76 20.84
CA ASP A 126 -13.90 -9.82 21.47
C ASP A 126 -13.97 -9.77 23.01
N ARG A 127 -13.84 -8.57 23.61
CA ARG A 127 -13.98 -8.41 25.06
C ARG A 127 -15.33 -8.89 25.59
N LEU A 128 -16.39 -8.66 24.83
CA LEU A 128 -17.73 -9.07 25.23
C LEU A 128 -17.91 -10.58 25.12
N VAL A 129 -17.49 -11.18 24.01
CA VAL A 129 -17.55 -12.63 23.80
C VAL A 129 -16.74 -13.36 24.88
N ARG A 130 -15.53 -12.88 25.21
CA ARG A 130 -14.70 -13.45 26.30
C ARG A 130 -15.39 -13.44 27.66
N ARG A 131 -16.13 -12.38 27.98
CA ARG A 131 -16.90 -12.30 29.23
C ARG A 131 -18.09 -13.26 29.26
N CYS A 132 -18.59 -13.70 28.10
CA CYS A 132 -19.69 -14.66 28.02
C CYS A 132 -19.24 -16.12 28.21
N TYR A 133 -18.00 -16.49 27.85
CA TYR A 133 -17.51 -17.87 27.91
C TYR A 133 -17.47 -18.46 29.32
N ASP A 134 -17.10 -17.67 30.33
CA ASP A 134 -17.00 -18.11 31.72
C ASP A 134 -18.26 -17.82 32.55
N CYS A 135 -19.39 -17.54 31.87
CA CYS A 135 -20.62 -17.23 32.59
C CYS A 135 -21.25 -18.51 33.18
N PRO A 136 -21.54 -18.54 34.50
CA PRO A 136 -22.24 -19.68 35.12
C PRO A 136 -23.70 -19.83 34.62
N ARG A 137 -24.17 -18.89 33.79
CA ARG A 137 -25.46 -18.91 33.09
C ARG A 137 -25.22 -18.59 31.60
N PRO A 138 -24.88 -19.58 30.76
CA PRO A 138 -24.49 -19.34 29.36
C PRO A 138 -25.62 -18.63 28.59
N PRO A 139 -25.30 -17.73 27.65
CA PRO A 139 -26.28 -16.83 27.07
C PRO A 139 -27.10 -17.54 25.99
N THR A 140 -28.36 -17.81 26.26
CA THR A 140 -29.38 -17.88 25.20
C THR A 140 -30.03 -16.49 25.06
N ALA A 141 -30.61 -16.17 23.89
CA ALA A 141 -31.34 -14.92 23.65
C ALA A 141 -32.40 -14.64 24.74
N THR A 142 -32.94 -15.72 25.30
CA THR A 142 -33.95 -15.80 26.35
C THR A 142 -33.38 -15.85 27.78
N GLY A 143 -32.09 -16.12 27.98
CA GLY A 143 -31.51 -16.46 29.28
C GLY A 143 -30.93 -15.30 30.11
N CYS A 144 -30.74 -14.11 29.53
CA CYS A 144 -30.07 -12.99 30.23
C CYS A 144 -30.61 -11.59 29.85
N PRO A 145 -31.80 -11.20 30.36
CA PRO A 145 -32.38 -9.87 30.10
C PRO A 145 -31.61 -8.72 30.76
N GLU A 146 -30.81 -8.98 31.81
CA GLU A 146 -30.05 -7.96 32.55
C GLU A 146 -28.52 -8.12 32.44
N CYS A 147 -28.02 -8.74 31.37
CA CYS A 147 -26.58 -9.01 31.23
C CYS A 147 -25.75 -7.71 31.27
N PRO A 148 -24.81 -7.55 32.23
CA PRO A 148 -23.94 -6.37 32.28
C PRO A 148 -23.05 -6.21 31.04
N ALA A 149 -22.77 -7.31 30.33
CA ALA A 149 -22.01 -7.29 29.07
C ALA A 149 -22.85 -6.79 27.88
N ARG A 150 -24.18 -6.94 27.92
CA ARG A 150 -25.11 -6.45 26.87
C ARG A 150 -25.45 -4.97 27.03
N LYS A 151 -25.42 -4.46 28.26
CA LYS A 151 -25.81 -3.09 28.59
C LYS A 151 -24.92 -2.07 27.85
N GLY A 152 -25.51 -1.26 26.99
CA GLY A 152 -24.80 -0.28 26.16
C GLY A 152 -24.15 -0.86 24.90
N GLN A 153 -24.55 -2.08 24.51
CA GLN A 153 -24.15 -2.75 23.27
C GLN A 153 -25.38 -3.28 22.52
N GLU A 154 -26.58 -2.76 22.79
CA GLU A 154 -27.84 -3.25 22.22
C GLU A 154 -27.88 -3.21 20.68
N ASP A 155 -27.13 -2.28 20.07
CA ASP A 155 -27.10 -2.06 18.62
C ASP A 155 -25.89 -2.72 17.92
N ALA A 156 -25.02 -3.43 18.65
CA ALA A 156 -23.84 -4.04 18.05
C ALA A 156 -24.23 -5.25 17.18
N GLU A 157 -24.20 -5.07 15.85
CA GLU A 157 -24.55 -6.11 14.87
C GLU A 157 -23.77 -7.42 15.06
N LEU A 158 -22.50 -7.36 15.45
CA LEU A 158 -21.68 -8.54 15.75
C LEU A 158 -22.28 -9.41 16.87
N LEU A 159 -23.02 -8.82 17.82
CA LEU A 159 -23.64 -9.54 18.92
C LEU A 159 -24.88 -10.33 18.50
N LYS A 160 -25.54 -9.91 17.41
CA LYS A 160 -26.63 -10.68 16.83
C LYS A 160 -26.12 -12.02 16.30
N LEU A 161 -24.88 -12.11 15.81
CA LEU A 161 -24.29 -13.38 15.38
C LEU A 161 -24.01 -14.36 16.52
N VAL A 162 -23.71 -13.84 17.72
CA VAL A 162 -23.40 -14.65 18.91
C VAL A 162 -24.67 -15.08 19.66
N TRP A 163 -25.72 -14.26 19.60
CA TRP A 163 -26.94 -14.44 20.39
C TRP A 163 -28.21 -14.72 19.59
N GLN A 164 -28.17 -14.78 18.24
CA GLN A 164 -29.33 -15.25 17.49
C GLN A 164 -29.53 -16.74 17.76
N GLU A 165 -30.73 -17.08 18.23
CA GLU A 165 -31.23 -18.46 18.20
C GLU A 165 -31.16 -18.95 16.74
N GLN A 166 -30.62 -20.14 16.52
CA GLN A 166 -31.05 -20.91 15.36
C GLN A 166 -32.57 -20.99 15.47
N ALA A 167 -33.28 -20.47 14.48
CA ALA A 167 -34.70 -20.79 14.33
C ALA A 167 -34.79 -22.32 14.29
N ASP A 168 -35.46 -22.91 15.29
CA ASP A 168 -35.75 -24.34 15.33
C ASP A 168 -36.55 -24.73 14.05
N PRO A 169 -36.43 -25.98 13.56
CA PRO A 169 -36.41 -26.37 12.14
C PRO A 169 -37.67 -26.09 11.31
#